data_AF-A0A2K1IML5-F1
#
_entry.id   AF-A0A2K1IML5-F1
#
_cell.length_a   1.000
_cell.length_b   1.000
_cell.length_c   1.000
_cell.angle_alpha   90.00
_cell.angle_beta   90.00
_cell.angle_gamma   90.00
#
_symmetry.space_group_name_H-M   'P 1'
#
loop_
_entity.id
_entity.type
_entity.pdbx_description
1 polymer ?
#
loop_
_entity_poly.entity_id
_entity_poly.type
_entity_poly.pdbx_seq_one_letter_code
_entity_poly.pdbx_strand_id
1 'polypeptide(L)'
;MCSPAHSRPLDLTFEFVAVVGPDGKKKRFAVGTRAGFAVERFNKLIPNDSKPVVCIQAYKEGEEPIEYGPDVELYLYDNSWTLQCVSECKPPHQTNKRVDQITQQ
;
A
#
# COMPACT_ATOMS: atom_id res chain seq x y z
N MET A 1 -37.34 32.78 17.72
CA MET A 1 -35.95 32.57 18.18
C MET A 1 -35.64 31.10 17.95
N CYS A 2 -34.96 30.76 16.85
CA CYS A 2 -34.53 29.38 16.62
C CYS A 2 -33.09 29.26 17.09
N SER A 3 -32.85 28.45 18.13
CA SER A 3 -31.50 27.98 18.45
C SER A 3 -30.96 27.22 17.24
N PRO A 4 -29.78 27.54 16.68
CA PRO A 4 -29.16 26.66 15.71
C PRO A 4 -28.73 25.39 16.43
N ALA A 5 -28.99 24.27 15.77
CA ALA A 5 -28.68 22.93 16.24
C ALA A 5 -27.31 22.87 16.90
N HIS A 6 -27.25 22.17 18.04
CA HIS A 6 -26.02 21.60 18.57
C HIS A 6 -25.25 20.97 17.41
N SER A 7 -24.19 21.65 16.97
CA SER A 7 -23.15 21.07 16.14
C SER A 7 -22.62 19.89 16.95
N ARG A 8 -23.10 18.70 16.61
CA ARG A 8 -22.53 17.45 17.10
C ARG A 8 -21.02 17.56 16.85
N PRO A 9 -20.15 17.33 17.84
CA PRO A 9 -18.74 17.22 17.55
C PRO A 9 -18.60 16.08 16.56
N LEU A 10 -18.08 16.37 15.36
CA LEU A 10 -17.61 15.34 14.46
C LEU A 10 -16.42 14.70 15.17
N ASP A 11 -16.70 13.69 15.99
CA ASP A 11 -15.69 12.71 16.37
C ASP A 11 -15.38 11.93 15.09
N LEU A 12 -14.52 12.52 14.26
CA LEU A 12 -14.03 12.05 12.96
C LEU A 12 -13.15 10.83 13.18
N THR A 13 -13.75 9.75 13.66
CA THR A 13 -13.24 8.39 13.52
C THR A 13 -13.30 8.08 12.02
N PHE A 14 -12.25 8.52 11.32
CA PHE A 14 -12.03 8.54 9.87
C PHE A 14 -13.09 7.82 9.01
N GLU A 15 -13.92 8.55 8.25
CA GLU A 15 -14.84 7.90 7.27
C GLU A 15 -14.07 7.18 6.15
N PHE A 16 -12.77 7.46 6.01
CA PHE A 16 -11.90 6.91 4.99
C PHE A 16 -10.48 6.66 5.52
N VAL A 17 -9.79 5.69 4.93
CA VAL A 17 -8.34 5.51 5.08
C VAL A 17 -7.62 6.01 3.83
N ALA A 18 -6.45 6.61 3.99
CA ALA A 18 -5.60 7.05 2.89
C ALA A 18 -4.41 6.09 2.72
N VAL A 19 -4.23 5.58 1.51
CA VAL A 19 -3.10 4.70 1.13
C VAL A 19 -2.22 5.44 0.13
N VAL A 20 -0.91 5.50 0.40
CA VAL A 20 0.09 6.05 -0.52
C VAL A 20 0.35 5.05 -1.64
N GLY A 21 0.07 5.46 -2.88
CA GLY A 21 0.28 4.67 -4.08
C GLY A 21 1.74 4.61 -4.53
N PRO A 22 2.06 3.76 -5.52
CA PRO A 22 3.41 3.63 -6.08
C PRO A 22 3.91 4.90 -6.78
N ASP A 23 3.01 5.81 -7.17
CA ASP A 23 3.33 7.14 -7.72
C ASP A 23 3.50 8.22 -6.62
N GLY A 24 3.48 7.83 -5.34
CA GLY A 24 3.56 8.72 -4.19
C GLY A 24 2.26 9.46 -3.87
N LYS A 25 1.18 9.28 -4.65
CA LYS A 25 -0.10 9.96 -4.40
C LYS A 25 -0.97 9.17 -3.44
N LYS A 26 -1.70 9.87 -2.58
CA LYS A 26 -2.65 9.26 -1.64
C LYS A 26 -3.98 8.98 -2.34
N LYS A 27 -4.46 7.74 -2.21
CA LYS A 27 -5.81 7.34 -2.59
C LYS A 27 -6.64 7.03 -1.34
N ARG A 28 -7.88 7.53 -1.30
CA ARG A 28 -8.79 7.32 -0.18
C ARG A 28 -9.72 6.15 -0.45
N PHE A 29 -9.92 5.31 0.55
CA PHE A 29 -10.85 4.18 0.56
C PHE A 29 -11.76 4.31 1.78
N ALA A 30 -13.00 3.85 1.71
CA ALA A 30 -13.86 3.80 2.89
C ALA A 30 -13.24 2.88 3.96
N VAL A 31 -13.44 3.20 5.24
CA VAL A 31 -13.05 2.27 6.32
C VAL A 31 -13.76 0.93 6.13
N GLY A 32 -13.06 -0.17 6.43
CA GLY A 32 -13.56 -1.54 6.18
C GLY A 32 -13.26 -2.05 4.77
N THR A 33 -12.65 -1.25 3.90
CA THR A 33 -12.26 -1.74 2.56
C THR A 33 -11.21 -2.84 2.70
N ARG A 34 -11.44 -4.01 2.09
CA ARG A 34 -10.45 -5.10 2.05
C ARG A 34 -9.19 -4.69 1.29
N ALA A 35 -8.02 -5.05 1.83
CA ALA A 35 -6.72 -4.71 1.25
C ALA A 35 -6.58 -5.24 -0.20
N GLY A 36 -7.09 -6.44 -0.49
CA GLY A 36 -7.08 -7.01 -1.84
C GLY A 36 -7.84 -6.16 -2.86
N PHE A 37 -8.98 -5.58 -2.46
CA PHE A 37 -9.72 -4.65 -3.32
C PHE A 37 -8.90 -3.40 -3.62
N ALA A 38 -8.23 -2.84 -2.61
CA ALA A 38 -7.40 -1.66 -2.79
C ALA A 38 -6.18 -1.94 -3.69
N VAL A 39 -5.51 -3.10 -3.53
CA VAL A 39 -4.42 -3.57 -4.41
C VAL A 39 -4.90 -3.67 -5.86
N GLU A 40 -6.05 -4.29 -6.12
CA GLU A 40 -6.62 -4.37 -7.47
C GLU A 40 -6.85 -2.97 -8.08
N ARG A 41 -7.34 -2.02 -7.28
CA ARG A 41 -7.56 -0.64 -7.71
C ARG A 41 -6.29 0.14 -7.98
N PHE A 42 -5.17 -0.20 -7.35
CA PHE A 42 -3.87 0.36 -7.70
C PHE A 42 -3.34 -0.27 -8.98
N ASN A 43 -3.39 -1.60 -9.10
CA ASN A 43 -2.92 -2.30 -10.30
C ASN A 43 -3.69 -1.92 -11.58
N LYS A 44 -4.95 -1.48 -11.47
CA LYS A 44 -5.72 -0.94 -12.60
C LYS A 44 -5.31 0.48 -13.03
N LEU A 45 -4.58 1.21 -12.19
CA LEU A 45 -4.22 2.61 -12.42
C LEU A 45 -2.74 2.81 -12.75
N ILE A 46 -1.90 1.80 -12.53
CA ILE A 46 -0.49 1.88 -12.89
C ILE A 46 -0.31 1.74 -14.41
N PRO A 47 0.60 2.50 -15.04
CA PRO A 47 0.99 2.28 -16.43
C PRO A 47 1.52 0.86 -16.65
N ASN A 48 1.35 0.31 -17.86
CA ASN A 48 1.74 -1.07 -18.21
C ASN A 48 3.21 -1.42 -17.91
N ASP A 49 4.11 -0.44 -17.92
CA ASP A 49 5.54 -0.64 -17.65
C ASP A 49 5.91 -0.53 -16.15
N SER A 50 4.93 -0.27 -15.29
CA SER A 50 5.14 -0.14 -13.84
C SER A 50 5.03 -1.49 -13.13
N LYS A 51 5.79 -1.63 -12.05
CA LYS A 51 5.75 -2.83 -11.20
C LYS A 51 4.39 -2.97 -10.52
N PRO A 52 3.79 -4.17 -10.51
CA PRO A 52 2.53 -4.40 -9.82
C PRO A 52 2.69 -4.16 -8.32
N VAL A 53 1.64 -3.62 -7.71
CA VAL A 53 1.45 -3.59 -6.26
C VAL A 53 1.13 -5.01 -5.80
N VAL A 54 1.88 -5.49 -4.80
CA VAL A 54 1.75 -6.83 -4.22
C VAL A 54 0.88 -6.83 -2.97
N CYS A 55 1.03 -5.83 -2.10
CA CYS A 55 0.26 -5.70 -0.87
C CYS A 55 0.18 -4.24 -0.42
N ILE A 56 -0.60 -4.01 0.65
CA ILE A 56 -0.61 -2.75 1.40
C ILE A 56 0.00 -3.04 2.76
N GLN A 57 0.81 -2.12 3.25
CA GLN A 57 1.39 -2.18 4.59
C GLN A 57 1.11 -0.89 5.37
N ALA A 58 1.06 -1.00 6.69
CA ALA A 58 1.19 0.14 7.59
C ALA A 58 2.68 0.33 7.91
N TYR A 59 3.19 1.53 7.67
CA TYR A 59 4.56 1.91 7.96
C TYR A 59 4.61 3.00 9.02
N LYS A 60 5.58 2.89 9.92
CA LYS A 60 5.93 3.89 10.93
C LYS A 60 7.45 3.88 11.08
N GLU A 61 8.04 5.07 11.19
CA GLU A 61 9.49 5.20 11.34
C GLU A 61 9.97 4.52 12.62
N GLY A 62 11.02 3.69 12.50
CA GLY A 62 11.61 2.96 13.62
C GLY A 62 10.88 1.68 14.02
N GLU A 63 9.80 1.31 13.34
CA GLU A 63 9.06 0.05 13.57
C GLU A 63 9.05 -0.83 12.32
N GLU A 64 8.93 -2.15 12.51
CA GLU A 64 8.73 -3.05 11.38
C GLU A 64 7.35 -2.83 10.74
N PRO A 65 7.25 -2.78 9.39
CA PRO A 65 5.97 -2.60 8.72
C PRO A 65 5.00 -3.76 8.99
N ILE A 66 3.71 -3.45 9.04
CA ILE A 66 2.64 -4.44 9.20
C ILE A 66 2.00 -4.67 7.84
N GLU A 67 2.13 -5.89 7.30
CA GLU A 67 1.52 -6.28 6.03
C GLU A 67 0.05 -6.67 6.19
N TYR A 68 -0.81 -6.18 5.27
CA TYR A 68 -2.22 -6.52 5.23
C TYR A 68 -2.46 -7.63 4.20
N GLY A 69 -2.95 -8.78 4.68
CA GLY A 69 -3.44 -9.84 3.82
C GLY A 69 -4.64 -9.40 2.98
N PRO A 70 -4.91 -10.04 1.82
CA PRO A 70 -5.91 -9.57 0.85
C PRO A 70 -7.33 -9.52 1.42
N ASP A 71 -7.63 -10.34 2.44
CA ASP A 71 -8.94 -10.46 3.06
C ASP A 71 -9.13 -9.55 4.27
N VAL A 72 -8.06 -8.89 4.72
CA VAL A 72 -8.05 -8.01 5.88
C VAL A 72 -8.58 -6.63 5.49
N GLU A 73 -9.41 -6.05 6.35
CA GLU A 73 -9.90 -4.68 6.18
C GLU A 73 -8.79 -3.67 6.47
N LEU A 74 -8.74 -2.59 5.69
CA LEU A 74 -7.85 -1.48 5.94
C LEU A 74 -8.39 -0.62 7.08
N TYR A 75 -7.52 -0.36 8.04
CA TYR A 75 -7.73 0.57 9.14
C TYR A 75 -6.41 1.26 9.47
N LEU A 76 -6.49 2.50 9.98
CA LEU A 76 -5.32 3.24 10.44
C LEU A 76 -5.24 3.11 11.96
N TYR A 77 -4.13 2.58 12.47
CA TYR A 77 -3.92 2.37 13.90
C TYR A 77 -3.92 3.69 14.68
N ASP A 78 -3.09 4.64 14.24
CA ASP A 78 -3.00 5.99 14.77
C ASP A 78 -2.37 6.93 13.71
N ASN A 79 -2.28 8.22 14.02
CA ASN A 79 -1.74 9.24 13.10
C ASN A 79 -0.23 9.13 12.84
N SER A 80 0.49 8.29 13.59
CA SER A 80 1.91 8.00 13.37
C SER A 80 2.12 6.89 12.33
N TRP A 81 1.09 6.12 11.99
CA TRP A 81 1.15 5.14 10.91
C TRP A 81 0.77 5.76 9.57
N THR A 82 1.34 5.22 8.50
CA THR A 82 0.96 5.54 7.12
C THR A 82 0.70 4.25 6.36
N LEU A 83 -0.48 4.11 5.77
CA LEU A 83 -0.74 3.02 4.83
C LEU A 83 -0.07 3.33 3.49
N GLN A 84 0.67 2.38 2.95
CA GLN A 84 1.33 2.49 1.66
C GLN A 84 1.32 1.18 0.89
N CYS A 85 1.39 1.27 -0.44
CA CYS A 85 1.56 0.13 -1.32
C CYS A 85 3.00 -0.39 -1.29
N VAL A 86 3.15 -1.70 -1.41
CA VAL A 86 4.42 -2.36 -1.72
C VAL A 86 4.36 -2.86 -3.16
N SER A 87 5.35 -2.54 -3.98
CA SER A 87 5.47 -3.05 -5.36
C SER A 87 6.49 -4.16 -5.47
N GLU A 88 6.33 -5.04 -6.46
CA GLU A 88 7.25 -6.15 -6.69
C GLU A 88 8.69 -5.65 -6.92
N CYS A 89 9.64 -6.14 -6.11
CA CYS A 89 11.05 -5.89 -6.34
C CYS A 89 11.56 -6.93 -7.34
N LYS A 90 12.00 -6.51 -8.54
CA LYS A 90 12.69 -7.44 -9.45
C LYS A 90 13.86 -8.08 -8.69
N PRO A 91 14.00 -9.41 -8.63
CA PRO A 91 15.26 -9.98 -8.19
C PRO A 91 16.37 -9.43 -9.11
N PRO A 92 17.57 -9.12 -8.58
CA PRO A 92 18.68 -8.76 -9.44
C PRO A 92 18.86 -9.90 -10.44
N HIS A 93 18.94 -9.55 -11.74
CA HIS A 93 19.22 -10.53 -12.78
C HIS A 93 20.51 -11.27 -12.40
N GLN A 94 20.39 -12.52 -11.97
CA GLN A 94 21.54 -13.41 -11.88
C GLN A 94 21.88 -13.77 -13.33
N THR A 95 22.79 -13.00 -13.92
CA THR A 95 23.44 -13.36 -15.18
C THR A 95 24.33 -14.58 -14.91
N ASN A 96 23.71 -15.76 -14.89
CA ASN A 96 24.43 -17.02 -14.95
C ASN A 96 25.11 -17.12 -16.32
N LYS A 97 26.34 -16.58 -16.41
CA LYS A 97 27.29 -16.99 -17.45
C LYS A 97 27.84 -18.35 -17.06
N ARG A 98 27.16 -19.41 -17.50
CA ARG A 98 27.76 -20.76 -17.61
C ARG A 98 27.71 -21.18 -19.06
N VAL A 99 28.87 -21.15 -19.71
CA VAL A 99 29.39 -21.97 -20.84
C VAL A 99 30.73 -21.33 -21.23
N ASP A 100 31.91 -21.96 -21.32
CA ASP A 100 32.31 -23.37 -21.33
C ASP A 100 33.75 -23.53 -20.79
N GLN A 101 34.06 -24.73 -20.30
CA GLN A 101 35.41 -25.21 -20.00
C GLN A 101 36.24 -25.43 -21.31
N ILE A 102 37.55 -25.65 -21.12
CA ILE A 102 38.53 -26.40 -21.96
C ILE A 102 39.30 -25.56 -23.01
N THR A 103 40.58 -25.26 -22.83
CA THR A 103 41.75 -26.08 -23.25
C THR A 103 43.03 -25.50 -22.61
N GLN A 104 43.63 -26.19 -21.64
CA GLN A 104 44.89 -26.97 -21.65
C GLN A 104 46.19 -26.15 -21.63
N GLN A 105 47.18 -26.78 -20.98
CA GLN A 105 48.55 -26.35 -20.67
C GLN A 105 49.40 -26.05 -21.89
#